data_AF-A0A2S2PGF2-F1
#
_entry.id   AF-A0A2S2PGF2-F1
#
_cell.length_a   1.000
_cell.length_b   1.000
_cell.length_c   1.000
_cell.angle_alpha   90.00
_cell.angle_beta   90.00
_cell.angle_gamma   90.00
#
_symmetry.space_group_name_H-M   'P 1'
#
loop_
_entity.id
_entity.type
_entity.pdbx_description
1 polymer ?
#
loop_
_entity_poly.entity_id
_entity_poly.type
_entity_poly.pdbx_seq_one_letter_code
_entity_poly.pdbx_strand_id
1 'polypeptide(L)'
;FYSKHYIYFLNSFLDSLIYYIKTDDFYKDLENSSNLLVRMDTSDLPQDHPCYIAERKKIPGLFSDEAKGQTITEFIALRAKSYSYILNNKENIKAKGVRGHVVKNHMTFKDHFDCLF
;
A
#
# COMPACT_ATOMS: atom_id res chain seq x y z
N PHE A 1 22.55 -12.25 1.27
CA PHE A 1 21.36 -12.42 0.41
C PHE A 1 20.22 -11.54 0.94
N TYR A 2 20.31 -10.22 0.74
CA TYR A 2 19.21 -9.31 1.06
C TYR A 2 18.32 -9.19 -0.18
N SER A 3 17.38 -10.12 -0.34
CA SER A 3 16.27 -9.87 -1.27
C SER A 3 15.35 -8.91 -0.52
N LYS A 4 15.25 -7.67 -0.99
CA LYS A 4 14.29 -6.72 -0.41
C LYS A 4 12.89 -7.23 -0.73
N HIS A 5 12.09 -7.43 0.31
CA HIS A 5 10.71 -7.84 0.18
C HIS A 5 9.84 -6.59 0.23
N TYR A 6 8.99 -6.37 -0.78
CA TYR A 6 8.16 -5.18 -0.87
C TYR A 6 6.67 -5.56 -0.77
N ILE A 7 5.95 -4.87 0.10
CA ILE A 7 4.50 -5.02 0.23
C ILE A 7 3.84 -3.82 -0.43
N TYR A 8 2.90 -4.08 -1.34
CA TYR A 8 2.16 -3.05 -2.06
C TYR A 8 0.70 -3.07 -1.66
N PHE A 9 0.17 -1.87 -1.39
CA PHE A 9 -1.21 -1.67 -1.00
C PHE A 9 -1.98 -1.07 -2.17
N LEU A 10 -2.85 -1.86 -2.79
CA LEU A 10 -3.63 -1.46 -3.96
C LEU A 10 -5.09 -1.26 -3.57
N ASN A 11 -5.70 -0.17 -4.01
CA ASN A 11 -7.12 0.07 -3.81
C ASN A 11 -7.88 -0.03 -5.13
N SER A 12 -9.04 -0.69 -5.09
CA SER A 12 -10.02 -0.74 -6.18
C SER A 12 -11.40 -0.37 -5.64
N PHE A 13 -12.29 0.11 -6.52
CA PHE A 13 -13.57 0.79 -6.25
C PHE A 13 -14.50 0.23 -5.14
N LEU A 14 -14.28 -0.98 -4.63
CA LEU A 14 -15.03 -1.54 -3.49
C LEU A 14 -14.18 -2.01 -2.31
N ASP A 15 -12.89 -2.34 -2.50
CA ASP A 15 -12.03 -2.81 -1.41
C ASP A 15 -10.54 -2.63 -1.70
N SER A 16 -9.78 -2.48 -0.63
CA SER A 16 -8.32 -2.47 -0.64
C SER A 16 -7.75 -3.89 -0.63
N LEU A 17 -6.83 -4.18 -1.55
CA LEU A 17 -6.05 -5.40 -1.66
C LEU A 17 -4.60 -5.14 -1.25
N ILE A 18 -3.97 -6.14 -0.66
CA ILE A 18 -2.60 -6.06 -0.17
C ILE A 18 -1.83 -7.19 -0.81
N TYR A 19 -0.79 -6.83 -1.56
CA TYR A 19 0.02 -7.77 -2.31
C TYR A 19 1.41 -7.84 -1.69
N TYR A 20 1.84 -9.06 -1.40
CA TYR A 20 3.22 -9.34 -1.09
C TYR A 20 3.95 -9.66 -2.40
N ILE A 21 4.80 -8.76 -2.86
CA ILE A 21 5.49 -8.88 -4.15
C ILE A 21 7.01 -8.92 -3.88
N LYS A 22 7.64 -10.00 -4.31
CA LYS A 22 9.09 -10.13 -4.23
C LYS A 22 9.70 -9.59 -5.53
N THR A 23 10.11 -8.33 -5.51
CA THR A 23 10.78 -7.64 -6.62
C THR A 23 11.86 -6.70 -6.07
N ASP A 24 12.84 -6.33 -6.89
CA ASP A 24 13.81 -5.30 -6.54
C ASP A 24 13.23 -3.88 -6.66
N ASP A 25 12.33 -3.66 -7.64
CA ASP A 25 11.69 -2.38 -7.91
C ASP A 25 10.38 -2.58 -8.68
N PHE A 26 9.24 -2.38 -8.00
CA PHE A 26 7.92 -2.58 -8.59
C PHE A 26 7.62 -1.62 -9.73
N TYR A 27 8.12 -0.38 -9.66
CA TYR A 27 7.82 0.60 -10.71
C TYR A 27 8.59 0.31 -11.99
N LYS A 28 9.80 -0.24 -11.88
CA LYS A 28 10.52 -0.77 -13.05
C LYS A 28 9.81 -1.97 -13.65
N ASP A 29 9.31 -2.88 -12.82
CA ASP A 29 8.52 -4.01 -13.32
C ASP A 29 7.21 -3.55 -13.97
N LEU A 30 6.61 -2.48 -13.44
CA LEU A 30 5.43 -1.83 -14.00
C LEU A 30 5.73 -1.20 -15.37
N GLU A 31 6.84 -0.48 -15.49
CA GLU A 31 7.31 0.12 -16.74
C GLU A 31 7.58 -0.94 -17.80
N ASN A 32 8.23 -2.05 -17.41
CA ASN A 32 8.51 -3.18 -18.29
C ASN A 32 7.26 -3.98 -18.68
N SER A 33 6.19 -3.90 -17.87
CA SER A 33 4.96 -4.65 -18.05
C SER A 33 3.80 -3.73 -18.45
N SER A 34 3.70 -3.44 -19.74
CA SER A 34 2.64 -2.60 -20.32
C SER A 34 1.22 -3.04 -19.93
N ASN A 35 0.97 -4.34 -19.78
CA ASN A 35 -0.33 -4.88 -19.31
C ASN A 35 -0.66 -4.49 -17.86
N LEU A 36 0.35 -4.45 -16.97
CA LEU A 36 0.16 -4.03 -15.58
C LEU A 36 0.00 -2.52 -15.49
N LEU A 37 0.84 -1.78 -16.21
CA LEU A 37 0.78 -0.32 -16.26
C LEU A 37 -0.61 0.16 -16.65
N VAL A 38 -1.23 -0.41 -17.70
CA VAL A 38 -2.59 -0.03 -18.18
C VAL A 38 -3.68 -0.22 -17.12
N ARG A 39 -3.47 -1.10 -16.14
CA ARG A 39 -4.42 -1.36 -15.05
C ARG A 39 -4.16 -0.55 -13.79
N MET A 40 -3.08 0.23 -13.74
CA MET A 40 -2.72 1.05 -12.58
C MET A 40 -3.07 2.52 -12.80
N ASP A 41 -3.59 3.15 -11.76
CA ASP A 41 -3.67 4.62 -11.65
C ASP A 41 -2.35 5.12 -11.06
N THR A 42 -1.51 5.69 -11.92
CA THR A 42 -0.19 6.25 -11.58
C THR A 42 -0.21 7.78 -11.49
N SER A 43 -1.39 8.40 -11.48
CA SER A 43 -1.55 9.85 -11.44
C SER A 43 -1.17 10.48 -10.10
N ASP A 44 -1.09 9.69 -9.03
CA ASP A 44 -0.67 10.13 -7.69
C ASP A 44 0.86 10.09 -7.49
N LEU A 45 1.61 9.60 -8.48
CA LEU A 45 3.08 9.61 -8.44
C LEU A 45 3.64 11.02 -8.68
N PRO A 46 4.90 11.29 -8.27
CA PRO A 46 5.59 12.53 -8.63
C PRO A 46 5.68 12.71 -10.15
N GLN A 47 5.59 13.95 -10.64
CA GLN A 47 5.68 14.24 -12.08
C GLN A 47 7.01 13.80 -12.72
N ASP A 48 8.07 13.69 -11.92
CA ASP A 48 9.41 13.25 -12.33
C ASP A 48 9.53 11.71 -12.40
N HIS A 49 8.48 10.98 -12.06
CA HIS A 49 8.50 9.52 -12.00
C HIS A 49 8.24 8.90 -13.40
N PRO A 50 9.00 7.89 -13.85
CA PRO A 50 8.87 7.31 -15.19
C PRO A 50 7.47 6.75 -15.50
N CYS A 51 6.78 6.21 -14.49
CA CYS A 51 5.43 5.69 -14.63
C CYS A 51 4.31 6.74 -14.50
N TYR A 52 4.61 8.03 -14.30
CA TYR A 52 3.58 9.05 -14.06
C TYR A 52 2.71 9.29 -15.29
N ILE A 53 1.40 9.11 -15.14
CA ILE A 53 0.41 9.37 -16.21
C ILE A 53 -0.77 10.13 -15.60
N ALA A 54 -0.83 11.44 -15.85
CA ALA A 54 -1.85 12.33 -15.28
C ALA A 54 -3.27 11.98 -15.73
N GLU A 55 -3.42 11.47 -16.96
CA GLU A 55 -4.71 11.20 -17.61
C GLU A 55 -5.52 10.10 -16.90
N ARG A 56 -4.89 9.30 -16.04
CA ARG A 56 -5.50 8.12 -15.41
C ARG A 56 -6.15 8.38 -14.07
N LYS A 57 -6.13 9.63 -13.63
CA LYS A 57 -6.62 10.04 -12.32
C LYS A 57 -8.09 9.67 -12.12
N LYS A 58 -8.35 8.80 -11.14
CA LYS A 58 -9.71 8.39 -10.73
C LYS A 58 -10.52 7.71 -11.83
N ILE A 59 -9.88 7.05 -12.79
CA ILE A 59 -10.61 6.24 -13.78
C ILE A 59 -11.18 4.98 -13.10
N PRO A 60 -12.49 4.70 -13.25
CA PRO A 60 -13.10 3.45 -12.82
C PRO A 60 -12.40 2.20 -13.33
N GLY A 61 -12.07 1.28 -12.43
CA GLY A 61 -11.46 -0.01 -12.75
C GLY A 61 -9.93 -0.05 -12.75
N LEU A 62 -9.26 1.09 -12.50
CA LEU A 62 -7.81 1.11 -12.26
C LEU A 62 -7.47 0.87 -10.78
N PHE A 63 -6.33 0.25 -10.54
CA PHE A 63 -5.76 0.08 -9.22
C PHE A 63 -4.91 1.28 -8.84
N SER A 64 -5.32 2.01 -7.82
CA SER A 64 -4.51 3.09 -7.26
C SER A 64 -3.57 2.53 -6.21
N ASP A 65 -2.32 2.99 -6.22
CA ASP A 65 -1.36 2.70 -5.16
C ASP A 65 -1.61 3.63 -3.95
N GLU A 66 -2.10 3.09 -2.82
CA GLU A 66 -2.29 3.90 -1.61
C GLU A 66 -0.98 4.22 -0.89
N ALA A 67 0.07 3.44 -1.15
CA ALA A 67 1.39 3.69 -0.59
C ALA A 67 2.07 4.90 -1.25
N LYS A 68 1.56 5.39 -2.40
CA LYS A 68 2.03 6.56 -3.13
C LYS A 68 3.54 6.53 -3.42
N GLY A 69 4.05 5.39 -3.90
CA GLY A 69 5.50 5.24 -4.12
C GLY A 69 6.30 4.83 -2.90
N GLN A 70 5.68 4.78 -1.72
CA GLN A 70 6.38 4.45 -0.49
C GLN A 70 6.39 2.94 -0.27
N THR A 71 7.48 2.43 0.28
CA THR A 71 7.61 1.00 0.56
C THR A 71 7.02 0.67 1.91
N ILE A 72 6.13 -0.34 1.95
CA ILE A 72 5.71 -0.95 3.19
C ILE A 72 6.77 -1.98 3.60
N THR A 73 7.39 -1.78 4.76
CA THR A 73 8.45 -2.67 5.28
C THR A 73 7.87 -3.79 6.13
N GLU A 74 6.80 -3.49 6.87
CA GLU A 74 6.17 -4.41 7.79
C GLU A 74 4.65 -4.26 7.69
N PHE A 75 3.95 -5.39 7.78
CA PHE A 75 2.51 -5.45 7.64
C PHE A 75 1.92 -6.54 8.53
N ILE A 76 0.87 -6.19 9.28
CA ILE A 76 0.13 -7.09 10.17
C ILE A 76 -1.36 -6.93 9.89
N ALA A 77 -2.03 -8.01 9.54
CA ALA A 77 -3.49 -8.05 9.43
C ALA A 77 -4.08 -8.96 10.49
N LEU A 78 -4.91 -8.39 11.36
CA LEU A 78 -5.67 -9.14 12.37
C LEU A 78 -7.02 -9.62 11.80
N ARG A 79 -7.69 -8.75 11.02
CA ARG A 79 -9.00 -9.02 10.42
C ARG A 79 -9.19 -8.17 9.17
N ALA A 80 -10.14 -8.56 8.31
CA ALA A 80 -10.64 -7.67 7.26
C ALA A 80 -10.93 -6.26 7.81
N LYS A 81 -10.35 -5.23 7.19
CA LYS A 81 -10.50 -3.81 7.57
C LYS A 81 -9.90 -3.46 8.96
N SER A 82 -9.08 -4.35 9.53
CA SER A 82 -8.30 -4.16 10.77
C SER A 82 -6.86 -4.65 10.60
N TYR A 83 -5.95 -3.74 10.26
CA TYR A 83 -4.55 -4.02 9.97
C TYR A 83 -3.65 -2.84 10.33
N SER A 84 -2.37 -3.12 10.53
CA SER A 84 -1.33 -2.13 10.82
C SER A 84 -0.12 -2.38 9.93
N TYR A 85 0.56 -1.31 9.51
CA TYR A 85 1.72 -1.40 8.62
C TYR A 85 2.67 -0.24 8.82
N ILE A 86 3.94 -0.47 8.50
CA ILE A 86 4.98 0.56 8.54
C ILE A 86 5.25 1.03 7.11
N LEU A 87 5.00 2.32 6.88
CA LEU A 87 5.23 3.00 5.61
C LEU A 87 6.28 4.08 5.83
N ASN A 88 7.45 3.98 5.18
CA ASN A 88 8.55 4.92 5.35
C ASN A 88 8.89 5.21 6.84
N ASN A 89 9.06 4.15 7.65
CA ASN A 89 9.30 4.22 9.10
C ASN A 89 8.21 4.93 9.91
N LYS A 90 7.00 5.09 9.36
CA LYS A 90 5.83 5.61 10.06
C LYS A 90 4.78 4.52 10.18
N GLU A 91 4.31 4.31 11.41
CA GLU A 91 3.22 3.40 11.71
C GLU A 91 1.90 3.96 11.17
N ASN A 92 1.17 3.11 10.45
CA ASN A 92 -0.17 3.39 9.97
C ASN A 92 -1.09 2.27 10.46
N ILE A 93 -2.19 2.66 11.09
CA ILE A 93 -3.16 1.72 11.67
C ILE A 93 -4.51 1.99 11.03
N LYS A 94 -5.14 0.93 10.53
CA LYS A 94 -6.48 0.93 9.99
C LYS A 94 -7.31 -0.03 10.84
N ALA A 95 -8.24 0.50 11.62
CA ALA A 95 -9.16 -0.28 12.44
C ALA A 95 -10.58 0.21 12.21
N LYS A 96 -11.28 -0.37 11.22
CA LYS A 96 -12.65 0.05 10.88
C LYS A 96 -13.60 -0.25 12.04
N GLY A 97 -14.39 0.75 12.41
CA GLY A 97 -15.31 0.69 13.54
C GLY A 97 -14.74 1.24 14.86
N VAL A 98 -13.42 1.47 14.93
CA VAL A 98 -12.80 2.14 16.08
C VAL A 98 -12.72 3.64 15.83
N ARG A 99 -12.95 4.45 16.88
CA ARG A 99 -12.85 5.91 16.80
C ARG A 99 -11.41 6.31 16.45
N GLY A 100 -11.24 7.18 15.46
CA GLY A 100 -9.91 7.58 14.97
C GLY A 100 -8.99 8.16 16.05
N HIS A 101 -9.52 8.87 17.04
CA HIS A 101 -8.74 9.34 18.19
C HIS A 101 -8.14 8.18 19.01
N VAL A 102 -8.91 7.10 19.21
CA VAL A 102 -8.44 5.91 19.90
C VAL A 102 -7.34 5.23 19.09
N VAL A 103 -7.53 5.12 17.78
CA VAL A 103 -6.50 4.58 16.87
C VAL A 103 -5.19 5.36 16.99
N LYS A 104 -5.26 6.69 16.99
CA LYS A 104 -4.08 7.54 16.97
C LYS A 104 -3.32 7.57 18.30
N ASN A 105 -4.02 7.47 19.42
CA ASN A 105 -3.44 7.73 20.75
C ASN A 105 -3.28 6.47 21.61
N HIS A 106 -3.98 5.38 21.28
CA HIS A 106 -4.05 4.18 22.13
C HIS A 106 -3.81 2.87 21.37
N MET A 107 -3.44 2.94 20.09
CA MET A 107 -3.05 1.76 19.33
C MET A 107 -1.69 2.00 18.69
N THR A 108 -0.87 0.96 18.73
CA THR A 108 0.46 0.92 18.12
C THR A 108 0.59 -0.28 17.20
N PHE A 109 1.60 -0.27 16.33
CA PHE A 109 1.95 -1.44 15.53
C PHE A 109 2.28 -2.64 16.44
N LYS A 110 2.95 -2.40 17.57
CA LYS A 110 3.29 -3.45 18.53
C LYS A 110 2.06 -4.11 19.15
N ASP A 111 1.01 -3.35 19.51
CA ASP A 111 -0.22 -3.94 20.04
C ASP A 111 -0.85 -4.94 19.05
N HIS A 112 -0.72 -4.67 17.74
CA HIS A 112 -1.19 -5.59 16.70
C HIS A 112 -0.30 -6.83 16.59
N PHE A 113 1.02 -6.68 16.78
CA PHE A 113 1.95 -7.79 16.82
C PHE A 113 1.72 -8.70 18.02
N ASP A 114 1.50 -8.12 19.20
CA ASP A 114 1.24 -8.86 20.43
C ASP A 114 -0.09 -9.62 20.36
N CYS A 115 -1.06 -9.17 19.55
CA CYS A 115 -2.33 -9.88 19.32
C CYS A 115 -2.22 -11.11 18.38
N LEU A 116 -1.10 -11.32 17.70
CA LEU A 116 -0.91 -12.46 16.80
C LEU A 116 -0.54 -13.77 17.54
N PHE A 117 -0.10 -13.67 18.79
CA PHE A 117 0.41 -14.78 19.61
C PHE A 117 -0.31 -14.85 20.95
#